data_AF-A0A0G1MYJ4-F1
#
_entry.id   AF-A0A0G1MYJ4-F1
#
_cell.length_a   1.000
_cell.length_b   1.000
_cell.length_c   1.000
_cell.angle_alpha   90.00
_cell.angle_beta   90.00
_cell.angle_gamma   90.00
#
_symmetry.space_group_name_H-M   'P 1'
#
loop_
_entity.id
_entity.type
_entity.pdbx_description
1 polymer ?
#
loop_
_entity_poly.entity_id
_entity_poly.type
_entity_poly.pdbx_seq_one_letter_code
_entity_poly.pdbx_strand_id
1 'polypeptide(L)'
;MENRRLKLENRKFILTFSIVILIFTFYISMLPLEANAAIISKPPTNLGLVGYWSMNEGTGSYAGDSSGNKNTGTLTNGLMGVMIMWR
;
A
#
# COMPACT_ATOMS: atom_id res chain seq x y z
N MET A 1 11.36 -37.53 -44.19
CA MET A 1 11.61 -36.06 -44.13
C MET A 1 10.59 -35.31 -43.27
N GLU A 2 9.38 -35.85 -43.11
CA GLU A 2 8.25 -35.22 -42.38
C GLU A 2 8.50 -34.97 -40.88
N ASN A 3 9.07 -35.93 -40.15
CA ASN A 3 9.32 -35.77 -38.70
C ASN A 3 10.22 -34.58 -38.34
N ARG A 4 11.15 -34.20 -39.23
CA ARG A 4 11.99 -33.00 -39.03
C ARG A 4 11.21 -31.72 -39.25
N ARG A 5 10.26 -31.71 -40.20
CA ARG A 5 9.37 -30.56 -40.44
C ARG A 5 8.42 -30.34 -39.27
N LEU A 6 7.77 -31.40 -38.78
CA LEU A 6 6.89 -31.33 -37.61
C LEU A 6 7.64 -30.83 -36.35
N LYS A 7 8.87 -31.29 -36.13
CA LYS A 7 9.71 -30.80 -35.02
C LYS A 7 10.07 -29.32 -35.16
N LEU A 8 10.26 -28.82 -36.38
CA LEU A 8 10.55 -27.41 -36.65
C LEU A 8 9.29 -26.54 -36.47
N GLU A 9 8.14 -26.97 -36.97
CA GLU A 9 6.87 -26.25 -36.82
C GLU A 9 6.46 -26.15 -35.34
N ASN A 10 6.60 -27.23 -34.56
CA ASN A 10 6.36 -27.18 -33.12
C ASN A 10 7.31 -26.22 -32.40
N ARG A 11 8.59 -26.16 -32.80
CA ARG A 11 9.54 -25.20 -32.20
C ARG A 11 9.19 -23.77 -32.55
N LYS A 12 8.80 -23.48 -33.79
CA LYS A 12 8.35 -22.15 -34.21
C LYS A 12 7.11 -21.73 -33.43
N PHE A 13 6.14 -22.64 -33.29
CA PHE A 13 4.93 -22.41 -32.51
C PHE A 13 5.22 -22.09 -31.04
N ILE A 14 6.11 -22.85 -30.39
CA ILE A 14 6.52 -22.60 -29.01
C ILE A 14 7.21 -21.23 -28.89
N LEU A 15 8.10 -20.90 -29.82
CA LEU A 15 8.83 -19.63 -29.81
C LEU A 15 7.89 -18.43 -30.01
N THR A 16 6.97 -18.50 -30.97
CA THR A 16 6.01 -17.42 -31.21
C THR A 16 5.07 -17.23 -30.02
N PHE A 17 4.57 -18.33 -29.46
CA PHE A 17 3.74 -18.29 -28.26
C PHE A 17 4.47 -17.68 -27.06
N SER A 18 5.74 -18.06 -26.86
CA SER A 18 6.58 -17.52 -25.78
C SER A 18 6.82 -16.01 -25.94
N ILE A 19 7.07 -15.54 -27.17
CA ILE A 19 7.27 -14.13 -27.48
C ILE A 19 6.00 -13.32 -27.22
N VAL A 20 4.83 -13.85 -27.60
CA VAL A 20 3.54 -13.18 -27.34
C VAL A 20 3.29 -13.04 -25.84
N ILE A 21 3.57 -14.09 -25.05
CA ILE A 21 3.46 -14.03 -23.58
C ILE A 21 4.41 -12.99 -22.99
N LEU A 22 5.66 -12.94 -23.45
CA LEU A 22 6.64 -11.96 -22.97
C LEU A 22 6.19 -10.51 -23.27
N ILE A 23 5.69 -10.25 -24.48
CA ILE A 23 5.17 -8.93 -24.84
C ILE A 23 3.94 -8.57 -24.00
N PHE A 24 3.04 -9.52 -23.79
CA PHE A 24 1.83 -9.31 -22.99
C PHE A 24 2.17 -8.97 -21.53
N THR A 25 3.06 -9.75 -20.91
CA THR A 25 3.48 -9.49 -19.52
C THR A 25 4.22 -8.16 -19.37
N PHE A 26 5.08 -7.80 -20.34
CA PHE A 26 5.74 -6.50 -20.38
C PHE A 26 4.73 -5.36 -20.51
N TYR A 27 3.73 -5.50 -21.36
CA TYR A 27 2.66 -4.51 -21.52
C TYR A 27 1.86 -4.29 -20.23
N ILE A 28 1.49 -5.37 -19.52
CA ILE A 28 0.81 -5.28 -18.22
C ILE A 28 1.69 -4.57 -17.17
N SER A 29 3.01 -4.80 -17.19
CA SER A 29 3.94 -4.13 -16.25
C SER A 29 4.08 -2.62 -16.49
N MET A 30 3.73 -2.15 -17.68
CA MET A 30 3.73 -0.72 -18.05
C MET A 30 2.38 -0.04 -17.82
N LEU A 31 1.34 -0.80 -17.41
CA LEU A 31 0.09 -0.19 -16.96
C LEU A 31 0.32 0.48 -15.60
N PRO A 32 -0.04 1.77 -15.43
CA PRO A 32 0.07 2.43 -14.13
C PRO A 32 -0.80 1.69 -13.12
N LEU A 33 -0.17 1.12 -12.10
CA LEU A 33 -0.85 0.48 -10.98
C LEU A 33 -1.08 1.53 -9.90
N GLU A 34 -2.23 2.20 -9.94
CA GLU A 34 -2.59 3.16 -8.89
C GLU A 34 -2.82 2.41 -7.58
N ALA A 35 -1.94 2.61 -6.61
CA ALA A 35 -2.08 2.08 -5.26
C ALA A 35 -2.74 3.13 -4.36
N ASN A 36 -4.06 3.01 -4.18
CA ASN A 36 -4.80 3.91 -3.29
C ASN A 36 -4.56 3.50 -1.83
N ALA A 37 -3.81 4.30 -1.08
CA ALA A 37 -3.77 4.18 0.37
C ALA A 37 -5.16 4.55 0.94
N ALA A 38 -5.79 3.61 1.63
CA ALA A 38 -6.99 3.93 2.40
C ALA A 38 -6.57 4.82 3.57
N ILE A 39 -6.74 6.13 3.41
CA ILE A 39 -6.73 7.04 4.54
C ILE A 39 -7.97 6.63 5.35
N ILE A 40 -7.78 6.12 6.57
CA ILE A 40 -8.90 5.95 7.51
C ILE A 40 -9.38 7.37 7.83
N SER A 41 -10.26 7.90 6.98
CA SER A 41 -10.88 9.21 7.12
C SER A 41 -12.00 9.19 8.16
N LYS A 42 -12.40 7.99 8.60
CA LYS A 42 -13.26 7.86 9.76
C LYS A 42 -12.42 8.23 10.99
N PRO A 43 -12.81 9.23 11.79
CA PRO A 43 -12.13 9.46 13.05
C PRO A 43 -12.16 8.13 13.84
N PRO A 44 -11.08 7.73 14.52
CA PRO A 44 -10.97 6.49 15.28
C PRO A 44 -11.97 6.34 16.45
N THR A 45 -13.16 6.90 16.35
CA THR A 45 -14.20 6.93 17.38
C THR A 45 -14.90 5.60 17.57
N ASN A 46 -14.78 4.63 16.64
CA ASN A 46 -15.56 3.40 16.67
C ASN A 46 -14.77 2.09 16.84
N LEU A 47 -13.49 2.15 17.18
CA LEU A 47 -12.69 0.94 17.37
C LEU A 47 -12.45 0.57 18.84
N GLY A 48 -12.88 1.42 19.79
CA GLY A 48 -12.52 1.27 21.21
C GLY A 48 -11.20 1.94 21.59
N LEU A 49 -10.75 2.90 20.77
CA LEU A 49 -9.58 3.71 21.09
C LEU A 49 -9.83 4.55 22.33
N VAL A 50 -8.89 4.50 23.26
CA VAL A 50 -8.87 5.37 24.43
C VAL A 50 -8.23 6.71 24.06
N GLY A 51 -7.25 6.72 23.15
CA GLY A 51 -6.66 7.94 22.61
C GLY A 51 -5.91 7.72 21.29
N TYR A 52 -5.91 8.74 20.43
CA TYR A 52 -5.15 8.76 19.17
C TYR A 52 -4.51 10.13 18.95
N TRP A 53 -3.17 10.16 18.92
CA TRP A 53 -2.40 11.39 18.73
C TRP A 53 -1.49 11.25 17.51
N SER A 54 -1.82 11.95 16.42
CA SER A 54 -1.10 11.87 15.14
C SER A 54 0.24 12.62 15.12
N MET A 55 0.45 13.55 16.05
CA MET A 55 1.67 14.37 16.19
C MET A 55 2.08 15.10 14.90
N ASN A 56 1.11 15.47 14.07
CA ASN A 56 1.30 16.17 12.79
C ASN A 56 1.12 17.71 12.90
N GLU A 57 1.03 18.23 14.12
CA GLU A 57 0.85 19.66 14.40
C GLU A 57 2.13 20.47 14.12
N GLY A 58 3.25 19.78 13.86
CA GLY A 58 4.53 20.35 13.41
C GLY A 58 5.33 21.05 14.51
N THR A 59 4.67 21.90 15.32
CA THR A 59 5.28 22.63 16.44
C THR A 59 4.27 22.82 17.57
N GLY A 60 4.76 22.83 18.81
CA GLY A 60 3.93 23.06 20.01
C GLY A 60 4.05 21.94 21.03
N SER A 61 3.56 22.20 22.24
CA SER A 61 3.63 21.24 23.37
C SER A 61 2.35 20.43 23.55
N TYR A 62 1.42 20.47 22.58
CA TYR A 62 0.12 19.82 22.68
C TYR A 62 -0.05 18.79 21.57
N ALA A 63 -0.57 17.62 21.93
CA ALA A 63 -0.97 16.59 20.99
C ALA A 63 -2.50 16.51 20.98
N GLY A 64 -3.12 16.78 19.82
CA GLY A 64 -4.57 16.72 19.66
C GLY A 64 -5.08 15.28 19.64
N ASP A 65 -6.04 14.95 20.49
CA ASP A 65 -6.68 13.64 20.47
C ASP A 65 -7.74 13.57 19.36
N SER A 66 -7.53 12.71 18.37
CA SER A 66 -8.51 12.47 17.29
C SER A 66 -9.38 11.24 17.54
N SER A 67 -9.28 10.58 18.69
CA SER A 67 -10.17 9.45 19.07
C SER A 67 -11.59 9.92 19.42
N GLY A 68 -11.78 11.22 19.69
CA GLY A 68 -13.06 11.79 20.13
C GLY A 68 -13.27 11.78 21.65
N ASN A 69 -12.32 11.26 22.42
CA ASN A 69 -12.39 11.20 23.89
C ASN A 69 -11.87 12.47 24.58
N LYS A 70 -11.39 13.46 23.82
CA LYS A 70 -10.85 14.74 24.31
C LYS A 70 -9.65 14.57 25.24
N ASN A 71 -8.85 13.53 25.01
CA ASN A 71 -7.63 13.27 25.78
C ASN A 71 -6.46 14.09 25.23
N THR A 72 -6.56 15.41 25.15
CA THR A 72 -5.44 16.24 24.66
C THR A 72 -4.21 16.07 25.58
N GLY A 73 -3.07 15.65 25.00
CA GLY A 73 -1.84 15.40 25.73
C GLY A 73 -0.87 16.58 25.71
N THR A 74 -0.01 16.70 26.72
CA THR A 74 1.12 17.64 26.74
C THR A 74 2.43 16.91 26.47
N LEU A 75 3.18 17.35 25.47
CA LEU A 75 4.49 16.81 25.11
C LEU A 75 5.57 17.42 26.02
N THR A 76 6.13 16.65 26.94
CA THR A 76 7.09 17.16 27.93
C THR A 76 8.56 17.12 27.46
N ASN A 77 8.88 16.37 26.40
CA ASN A 77 10.28 16.12 25.99
C ASN A 77 10.50 16.03 24.47
N GLY A 78 9.61 16.61 23.65
CA GLY A 78 9.78 16.60 22.19
C GLY A 78 9.63 15.20 21.55
N LEU A 79 8.74 14.36 22.10
CA LEU A 79 8.34 13.11 21.45
C LEU A 79 7.78 13.42 20.05
N MET A 80 8.45 12.92 19.01
CA MET A 80 8.00 12.98 17.62
C MET A 80 7.62 11.55 17.19
N GLY A 81 6.35 11.18 17.25
CA GLY A 81 5.88 9.89 16.75
C GLY A 81 4.46 9.53 17.17
N VAL A 82 3.68 8.94 16.27
CA VAL A 82 2.26 8.61 16.52
C VAL A 82 2.12 7.74 17.79
N MET A 83 1.24 8.16 18.70
CA MET A 83 0.90 7.39 19.91
C MET A 83 -0.54 6.89 19.83
N ILE A 84 -0.69 5.58 20.05
CA ILE A 84 -1.98 4.88 20.03
C ILE A 84 -2.12 4.11 21.34
N MET A 85 -3.22 4.31 22.08
CA MET A 85 -3.48 3.58 23.33
C MET A 85 -4.82 2.83 23.28
N TRP A 86 -4.74 1.53 23.56
CA TRP A 86 -5.85 0.61 23.77
C TRP A 86 -5.89 0.22 25.25
N ARG A 87 -7.03 -0.27 25.73
CA ARG A 87 -7.17 -0.76 27.11
C ARG A 87 -6.73 -2.21 27.25
#